data_AF-E9HB63-F1
#
_entry.id   AF-E9HB63-F1
#
_cell.length_a   1.000
_cell.length_b   1.000
_cell.length_c   1.000
_cell.angle_alpha   90.00
_cell.angle_beta   90.00
_cell.angle_gamma   90.00
#
_symmetry.space_group_name_H-M   'P 1'
#
loop_
_entity.id
_entity.type
_entity.pdbx_description
1 polymer ?
#
loop_
_entity_poly.entity_id
_entity_poly.type
_entity_poly.pdbx_seq_one_letter_code
_entity_poly.pdbx_strand_id
1 'polypeptide(L)'
;MSRMRIIPKPNIQPLVPQYGTVFHDVTSIRYSLTIPSCKNSADSRSVFIAVVSAPENFQNREKIRQTWKNHVNLVKRNGVLGKIEFAFVLGPAKNSSTQISNVEESTKYKDIIQISDMEEFPSYMTMPEIINWIYSRCPQIEFLFKVEDDMYVNVHKLAYYVRDFYQFGNNANMAIYSQKVDESINQQNKRSMHA
;
A
#
# COMPACT_ATOMS: atom_id res chain seq x y z
N MET A 1 18.80 -20.80 -2.95
CA MET A 1 17.63 -19.95 -3.32
C MET A 1 16.54 -20.86 -3.88
N SER A 2 15.53 -21.20 -3.08
CA SER A 2 14.37 -21.96 -3.58
C SER A 2 13.53 -21.04 -4.46
N ARG A 3 13.34 -21.40 -5.74
CA ARG A 3 12.33 -20.78 -6.58
C ARG A 3 10.97 -21.09 -5.94
N MET A 4 10.29 -20.07 -5.40
CA MET A 4 8.89 -20.22 -4.99
C MET A 4 8.09 -20.62 -6.22
N ARG A 5 7.53 -21.83 -6.21
CA ARG A 5 6.70 -22.35 -7.30
C ARG A 5 5.27 -21.89 -7.05
N ILE A 6 4.64 -21.23 -8.01
CA ILE A 6 3.21 -20.95 -7.96
C ILE A 6 2.48 -22.29 -8.07
N ILE A 7 1.75 -22.68 -7.03
CA ILE A 7 1.09 -23.99 -6.94
C ILE A 7 -0.38 -23.85 -7.40
N PRO A 8 -0.83 -24.65 -8.38
CA PRO A 8 -2.25 -24.78 -8.72
C PRO A 8 -3.15 -24.99 -7.50
N LYS A 9 -4.33 -24.39 -7.50
CA LYS A 9 -5.41 -24.63 -6.52
C LYS A 9 -6.43 -25.59 -7.16
N PRO A 10 -6.29 -26.92 -6.98
CA PRO A 10 -7.02 -27.91 -7.78
C PRO A 10 -8.54 -27.94 -7.53
N ASN A 11 -9.00 -27.40 -6.40
CA ASN A 11 -10.41 -27.43 -6.00
C ASN A 11 -11.13 -26.08 -6.18
N ILE A 12 -10.50 -25.12 -6.87
CA ILE A 12 -11.07 -23.79 -7.10
C ILE A 12 -11.41 -23.64 -8.58
N GLN A 13 -12.67 -23.33 -8.88
CA GLN A 13 -13.13 -23.05 -10.23
C GLN A 13 -12.70 -21.63 -10.65
N PRO A 14 -12.32 -21.42 -11.92
CA PRO A 14 -11.97 -20.10 -12.40
C PRO A 14 -13.18 -19.18 -12.40
N LEU A 15 -12.99 -17.93 -11.98
CA LEU A 15 -14.06 -16.90 -11.96
C LEU A 15 -14.64 -16.64 -13.36
N VAL A 16 -13.81 -16.82 -14.39
CA VAL A 16 -14.21 -16.76 -15.78
C VAL A 16 -14.03 -18.17 -16.35
N PRO A 17 -15.09 -18.88 -16.76
CA PRO A 17 -15.01 -20.28 -17.16
C PRO A 17 -14.02 -20.57 -18.29
N GLN A 18 -13.76 -19.59 -19.17
CA GLN A 18 -12.77 -19.73 -20.25
C GLN A 18 -11.31 -19.65 -19.78
N TYR A 19 -11.04 -19.28 -18.52
CA TYR A 19 -9.69 -19.24 -17.96
C TYR A 19 -9.31 -20.61 -17.40
N GLY A 20 -8.02 -20.94 -17.47
CA GLY A 20 -7.50 -22.25 -17.05
C GLY A 20 -7.38 -22.39 -15.53
N THR A 21 -6.45 -23.26 -15.11
CA THR A 21 -6.16 -23.55 -13.70
C THR A 21 -6.01 -22.30 -12.84
N VAL A 22 -6.68 -22.29 -11.68
CA VAL A 22 -6.56 -21.22 -10.70
C VAL A 22 -5.26 -21.39 -9.92
N PHE A 23 -4.47 -20.32 -9.84
CA PHE A 23 -3.22 -20.27 -9.09
C PHE A 23 -3.30 -19.39 -7.85
N HIS A 24 -4.26 -18.46 -7.82
CA HIS A 24 -4.49 -17.52 -6.75
C HIS A 24 -6.00 -17.31 -6.61
N ASP A 25 -6.54 -17.63 -5.44
CA ASP A 25 -7.97 -17.50 -5.15
C ASP A 25 -8.24 -16.16 -4.46
N VAL A 26 -8.68 -15.19 -5.25
CA VAL A 26 -9.02 -13.85 -4.74
C VAL A 26 -10.33 -13.83 -3.95
N THR A 27 -11.16 -14.87 -4.03
CA THR A 27 -12.46 -14.90 -3.35
C THR A 27 -12.35 -15.28 -1.88
N SER A 28 -11.27 -15.95 -1.50
CA SER A 28 -11.05 -16.44 -0.15
C SER A 28 -10.15 -15.56 0.71
N ILE A 29 -9.68 -14.41 0.20
CA ILE A 29 -8.71 -13.56 0.90
C ILE A 29 -9.28 -13.07 2.24
N ARG A 30 -8.50 -13.26 3.31
CA ARG A 30 -8.82 -12.76 4.65
C ARG A 30 -7.90 -11.62 5.07
N TYR A 31 -8.45 -10.73 5.91
CA TYR A 31 -7.72 -9.61 6.51
C TYR A 31 -7.84 -9.70 8.03
N SER A 32 -6.71 -9.86 8.73
CA SER A 32 -6.65 -9.94 10.19
C SER A 32 -6.67 -8.56 10.86
N LEU A 33 -6.15 -7.54 10.18
CA LEU A 33 -6.21 -6.14 10.57
C LEU A 33 -6.76 -5.31 9.41
N THR A 34 -7.57 -4.30 9.72
CA THR A 34 -8.22 -3.46 8.71
C THR A 34 -8.34 -2.03 9.19
N ILE A 35 -8.38 -1.11 8.24
CA ILE A 35 -8.82 0.26 8.45
C ILE A 35 -10.34 0.38 8.20
N PRO A 36 -10.99 1.49 8.63
CA PRO A 36 -12.39 1.75 8.32
C PRO A 36 -12.66 1.83 6.81
N SER A 37 -13.86 1.42 6.37
CA SER A 37 -14.29 1.58 4.99
C SER A 37 -14.34 3.06 4.58
N CYS A 38 -14.08 3.34 3.32
CA CYS A 38 -14.10 4.69 2.79
C CYS A 38 -15.53 5.23 2.73
N LYS A 39 -15.69 6.52 3.05
CA LYS A 39 -16.96 7.23 2.82
C LYS A 39 -17.13 7.49 1.33
N ASN A 40 -18.37 7.50 0.85
CA ASN A 40 -18.65 7.87 -0.53
C ASN A 40 -18.31 9.36 -0.78
N SER A 41 -17.77 9.67 -1.94
CA SER A 41 -17.49 11.02 -2.45
C SER A 41 -18.12 11.17 -3.82
N ALA A 42 -18.67 12.35 -4.12
CA ALA A 42 -19.22 12.67 -5.44
C ALA A 42 -18.13 12.99 -6.47
N ASP A 43 -16.92 13.31 -6.00
CA ASP A 43 -15.76 13.61 -6.83
C ASP A 43 -14.96 12.32 -7.05
N SER A 44 -14.85 11.90 -8.31
CA SER A 44 -14.18 10.67 -8.73
C SER A 44 -12.65 10.73 -8.60
N ARG A 45 -12.06 11.93 -8.51
CA ARG A 45 -10.61 12.13 -8.40
C ARG A 45 -10.09 11.51 -7.12
N SER A 46 -9.55 10.30 -7.23
CA SER A 46 -9.33 9.45 -6.06
C SER A 46 -8.04 8.65 -6.17
N VAL A 47 -7.33 8.53 -5.05
CA VAL A 47 -6.13 7.68 -4.96
C VAL A 47 -6.05 6.97 -3.62
N PHE A 48 -5.65 5.70 -3.66
CA PHE A 48 -5.29 4.91 -2.49
C PHE A 48 -3.78 4.68 -2.51
N ILE A 49 -3.11 5.14 -1.46
CA ILE A 49 -1.67 4.94 -1.28
C ILE A 49 -1.47 3.70 -0.41
N ALA A 50 -0.94 2.63 -1.01
CA ALA A 50 -0.63 1.40 -0.30
C ALA A 50 0.89 1.30 -0.08
N VAL A 51 1.32 1.34 1.18
CA VAL A 51 2.72 1.14 1.55
C VAL A 51 2.91 -0.30 1.99
N VAL A 52 3.54 -1.12 1.17
CA VAL A 52 3.88 -2.50 1.55
C VAL A 52 5.05 -2.46 2.55
N SER A 53 4.87 -3.14 3.68
CA SER A 53 5.81 -3.12 4.79
C SER A 53 5.93 -4.51 5.42
N ALA A 54 7.15 -4.88 5.80
CA ALA A 54 7.35 -6.11 6.58
C ALA A 54 6.74 -5.93 7.98
N PRO A 55 6.17 -7.00 8.59
CA PRO A 55 5.62 -6.95 9.95
C PRO A 55 6.60 -6.37 10.99
N GLU A 56 7.90 -6.59 10.80
CA GLU A 56 8.98 -6.16 11.68
C GLU A 56 9.42 -4.70 11.48
N ASN A 57 9.03 -4.05 10.37
CA ASN A 57 9.52 -2.73 9.97
C ASN A 57 8.79 -1.56 10.67
N PHE A 58 8.56 -1.65 11.98
CA PHE A 58 7.89 -0.61 12.78
C PHE A 58 8.54 0.77 12.62
N GLN A 59 9.87 0.81 12.59
CA GLN A 59 10.63 2.06 12.47
C GLN A 59 10.43 2.74 11.10
N ASN A 60 10.33 1.97 10.01
CA ASN A 60 10.08 2.53 8.68
C ASN A 60 8.68 3.14 8.61
N ARG A 61 7.67 2.42 9.13
CA ARG A 61 6.30 2.93 9.21
C ARG A 61 6.22 4.21 10.05
N GLU A 62 6.89 4.25 11.20
CA GLU A 62 6.94 5.45 12.05
C GLU A 62 7.65 6.62 11.35
N LYS A 63 8.77 6.40 10.66
CA LYS A 63 9.43 7.43 9.84
C LYS A 63 8.49 7.98 8.77
N ILE A 64 7.74 7.13 8.08
CA ILE A 64 6.74 7.55 7.08
C ILE A 64 5.64 8.40 7.72
N ARG A 65 5.12 7.98 8.89
CA ARG A 65 4.13 8.75 9.66
C ARG A 65 4.64 10.14 10.05
N GLN A 66 5.90 10.23 10.47
CA GLN A 66 6.55 11.48 10.89
C GLN A 66 6.94 12.37 9.71
N THR A 67 7.06 11.81 8.51
CA THR A 67 7.47 12.53 7.30
C THR A 67 6.30 12.72 6.35
N TRP A 68 6.29 12.02 5.21
CA TRP A 68 5.46 12.37 4.08
C TRP A 68 3.99 11.98 4.22
N LYS A 69 3.65 11.06 5.14
CA LYS A 69 2.24 10.71 5.42
C LYS A 69 1.43 11.92 5.91
N ASN A 70 2.07 12.88 6.60
CA ASN A 70 1.39 14.10 7.04
C ASN A 70 0.87 14.95 5.86
N HIS A 71 1.49 14.83 4.68
CA HIS A 71 1.03 15.52 3.47
C HIS A 71 -0.25 14.93 2.87
N VAL A 72 -0.60 13.68 3.19
CA VAL A 72 -1.89 13.07 2.78
C VAL A 72 -3.06 13.88 3.34
N ASN A 73 -3.01 14.20 4.63
CA ASN A 73 -4.04 15.00 5.30
C ASN A 73 -4.06 16.46 4.82
N LEU A 74 -2.91 17.01 4.40
CA LEU A 74 -2.84 18.35 3.82
C LEU A 74 -3.51 18.38 2.45
N VAL A 75 -3.17 17.44 1.57
CA VAL A 75 -3.82 17.31 0.25
C VAL A 75 -5.32 17.09 0.38
N LYS A 76 -5.76 16.24 1.32
CA LYS A 76 -7.18 16.00 1.60
C LYS A 76 -7.94 17.28 1.96
N ARG A 77 -7.32 18.16 2.76
CA ARG A 77 -7.91 19.45 3.16
C ARG A 77 -7.92 20.49 2.05
N ASN A 78 -6.91 20.47 1.17
CA ASN A 78 -6.80 21.43 0.07
C ASN A 78 -7.75 21.14 -1.10
N GLY A 79 -8.47 20.01 -1.09
CA GLY A 79 -9.49 19.69 -2.11
C GLY A 79 -8.92 19.42 -3.50
N VAL A 80 -7.63 19.11 -3.62
CA VAL A 80 -6.98 18.78 -4.90
C VAL A 80 -7.58 17.51 -5.50
N LEU A 81 -7.92 16.55 -4.64
CA LEU A 81 -8.59 15.30 -4.95
C LEU A 81 -9.91 15.22 -4.18
N GLY A 82 -10.89 14.54 -4.76
CA GLY A 82 -12.14 14.18 -4.11
C GLY A 82 -11.96 13.15 -3.00
N LYS A 83 -10.91 12.31 -3.12
CA LYS A 83 -10.54 11.33 -2.11
C LYS A 83 -9.06 10.99 -2.15
N ILE A 84 -8.46 10.88 -0.97
CA ILE A 84 -7.14 10.31 -0.78
C ILE A 84 -7.15 9.45 0.48
N GLU A 85 -6.74 8.20 0.31
CA GLU A 85 -6.70 7.20 1.37
C GLU A 85 -5.30 6.58 1.44
N PHE A 86 -4.95 6.04 2.60
CA PHE A 86 -3.61 5.56 2.89
C PHE A 86 -3.68 4.35 3.81
N ALA A 87 -2.87 3.33 3.54
CA ALA A 87 -2.63 2.23 4.47
C ALA A 87 -1.23 1.65 4.33
N PHE A 88 -0.67 1.19 5.44
CA PHE A 88 0.37 0.17 5.45
C PHE A 88 -0.27 -1.20 5.20
N VAL A 89 0.36 -2.01 4.35
CA VAL A 89 -0.10 -3.34 3.98
C VAL A 89 0.94 -4.35 4.44
N LEU A 90 0.52 -5.26 5.32
CA LEU A 90 1.38 -6.23 5.99
C LEU A 90 0.89 -7.66 5.79
N GLY A 91 1.82 -8.59 6.00
CA GLY A 91 1.53 -10.02 6.12
C GLY A 91 1.45 -10.42 7.59
N PRO A 92 1.20 -11.70 7.87
CA PRO A 92 1.33 -12.22 9.22
C PRO A 92 2.79 -12.13 9.66
N ALA A 93 3.01 -11.73 10.92
CA ALA A 93 4.34 -11.84 11.51
C ALA A 93 4.67 -13.31 11.79
N LYS A 94 5.92 -13.72 11.60
CA LYS A 94 6.37 -15.09 11.91
C LYS A 94 6.38 -15.39 13.41
N ASN A 95 6.60 -14.36 14.22
CA ASN A 95 6.70 -14.48 15.67
C ASN A 95 5.50 -13.79 16.36
N SER A 96 5.03 -14.38 17.46
CA SER A 96 3.82 -13.94 18.17
C SER A 96 4.00 -12.56 18.81
N SER A 97 5.19 -12.23 19.32
CA SER A 97 5.48 -10.92 19.91
C SER A 97 5.31 -9.77 18.90
N THR A 98 5.86 -9.92 17.70
CA THR A 98 5.73 -8.95 16.60
C THR A 98 4.28 -8.87 16.15
N GLN A 99 3.55 -9.99 16.11
CA GLN A 99 2.12 -9.96 15.80
C GLN A 99 1.34 -9.15 16.83
N ILE A 100 1.60 -9.34 18.13
CA ILE A 100 0.97 -8.55 19.20
C ILE A 100 1.30 -7.06 19.02
N SER A 101 2.56 -6.72 18.78
CA SER A 101 2.96 -5.33 18.53
C SER A 101 2.31 -4.73 17.28
N ASN A 102 2.09 -5.52 16.21
CA ASN A 102 1.33 -5.07 15.04
C ASN A 102 -0.14 -4.78 15.36
N VAL A 103 -0.78 -5.59 16.22
CA VAL A 103 -2.15 -5.33 16.70
C VAL A 103 -2.21 -4.03 17.51
N GLU A 104 -1.24 -3.83 18.41
CA GLU A 104 -1.14 -2.60 19.21
C GLU A 104 -0.92 -1.36 18.34
N GLU A 105 0.00 -1.44 17.37
CA GLU A 105 0.27 -0.39 16.40
C GLU A 105 -0.99 -0.08 15.56
N SER A 106 -1.66 -1.10 15.04
CA SER A 106 -2.89 -0.96 14.26
C SER A 106 -4.01 -0.32 15.09
N THR A 107 -4.13 -0.68 16.36
CA THR A 107 -5.11 -0.10 17.29
C THR A 107 -4.82 1.38 17.54
N LYS A 108 -3.55 1.75 17.70
CA LYS A 108 -3.11 3.12 17.95
C LYS A 108 -3.29 4.03 16.73
N TYR A 109 -2.83 3.60 15.55
CA TYR A 109 -2.72 4.46 14.36
C TYR A 109 -3.85 4.28 13.35
N LYS A 110 -4.53 3.13 13.36
CA LYS A 110 -5.66 2.81 12.46
C LYS A 110 -5.33 2.97 10.97
N ASP A 111 -4.08 2.70 10.60
CA ASP A 111 -3.55 2.85 9.25
C ASP A 111 -2.93 1.55 8.72
N ILE A 112 -3.31 0.39 9.27
CA ILE A 112 -2.76 -0.92 8.94
C ILE A 112 -3.86 -1.83 8.38
N ILE A 113 -3.55 -2.44 7.23
CA ILE A 113 -4.26 -3.59 6.66
C ILE A 113 -3.30 -4.77 6.73
N GLN A 114 -3.71 -5.86 7.35
CA GLN A 114 -2.93 -7.08 7.40
C GLN A 114 -3.69 -8.22 6.72
N ILE A 115 -3.02 -8.88 5.78
CA ILE A 115 -3.55 -9.99 4.99
C ILE A 115 -3.22 -11.29 5.73
N SER A 116 -4.21 -12.15 5.96
CA SER A 116 -4.04 -13.34 6.81
C SER A 116 -3.32 -14.51 6.13
N ASP A 117 -3.46 -14.64 4.80
CA ASP A 117 -3.16 -15.90 4.08
C ASP A 117 -1.76 -15.97 3.45
N MET A 118 -0.83 -15.10 3.85
CA MET A 118 0.53 -15.06 3.29
C MET A 118 1.58 -15.66 4.23
N GLU A 119 1.79 -16.98 4.17
CA GLU A 119 2.86 -17.68 4.93
C GLU A 119 4.27 -17.17 4.60
N GLU A 120 4.46 -16.68 3.38
CA GLU A 120 5.61 -15.88 3.00
C GLU A 120 5.07 -14.57 2.41
N PHE A 121 5.70 -13.44 2.73
CA PHE A 121 5.27 -12.12 2.27
C PHE A 121 6.13 -11.65 1.07
N PRO A 122 6.05 -12.28 -0.11
CA PRO A 122 6.67 -11.70 -1.26
C PRO A 122 5.84 -10.51 -1.75
N SER A 123 6.52 -9.41 -2.03
CA SER A 123 5.93 -8.17 -2.53
C SER A 123 5.08 -8.34 -3.81
N TYR A 124 5.19 -9.44 -4.56
CA TYR A 124 4.35 -9.72 -5.73
C TYR A 124 2.96 -10.31 -5.41
N MET A 125 2.79 -11.01 -4.29
CA MET A 125 1.48 -11.53 -3.83
C MET A 125 0.69 -10.49 -3.04
N THR A 126 1.00 -9.20 -3.16
CA THR A 126 0.29 -8.13 -2.42
C THR A 126 -0.72 -7.39 -3.28
N MET A 127 -0.56 -7.40 -4.61
CA MET A 127 -1.38 -6.57 -5.50
C MET A 127 -2.83 -7.04 -5.61
N PRO A 128 -3.13 -8.33 -5.90
CA PRO A 128 -4.52 -8.80 -5.95
C PRO A 128 -5.28 -8.57 -4.65
N GLU A 129 -4.61 -8.72 -3.51
CA GLU A 129 -5.14 -8.56 -2.17
C GLU A 129 -5.45 -7.10 -1.85
N ILE A 130 -4.53 -6.18 -2.18
CA ILE A 130 -4.79 -4.74 -2.04
C ILE A 130 -5.98 -4.33 -2.91
N ILE A 131 -6.02 -4.78 -4.16
CA ILE A 131 -7.12 -4.47 -5.09
C ILE A 131 -8.43 -5.04 -4.55
N ASN A 132 -8.45 -6.28 -4.07
CA ASN A 132 -9.65 -6.90 -3.50
C ASN A 132 -10.16 -6.13 -2.27
N TRP A 133 -9.27 -5.70 -1.38
CA TRP A 133 -9.64 -4.88 -0.23
C TRP A 133 -10.23 -3.54 -0.68
N ILE A 134 -9.60 -2.85 -1.63
CA ILE A 134 -10.08 -1.57 -2.18
C ILE A 134 -11.44 -1.75 -2.84
N TYR A 135 -11.61 -2.76 -3.68
CA TYR A 135 -12.88 -3.04 -4.35
C TYR A 135 -14.02 -3.26 -3.35
N SER A 136 -13.78 -3.99 -2.27
CA SER A 136 -14.80 -4.33 -1.28
C SER A 136 -15.06 -3.24 -0.22
N ARG A 137 -14.09 -2.36 0.05
CA ARG A 137 -14.14 -1.41 1.19
C ARG A 137 -14.00 0.05 0.77
N CYS A 138 -13.57 0.30 -0.46
CA CYS A 138 -13.27 1.62 -0.99
C CYS A 138 -13.54 1.70 -2.53
N PRO A 139 -14.74 1.31 -3.00
CA PRO A 139 -15.00 1.01 -4.43
C PRO A 139 -14.87 2.21 -5.39
N GLN A 140 -14.73 3.42 -4.86
CA GLN A 140 -14.59 4.65 -5.67
C GLN A 140 -13.15 5.05 -5.93
N ILE A 141 -12.17 4.26 -5.48
CA ILE A 141 -10.76 4.49 -5.80
C ILE A 141 -10.50 4.06 -7.23
N GLU A 142 -9.98 4.97 -8.05
CA GLU A 142 -9.58 4.65 -9.42
C GLU A 142 -8.07 4.55 -9.58
N PHE A 143 -7.28 5.19 -8.69
CA PHE A 143 -5.82 5.06 -8.66
C PHE A 143 -5.34 4.29 -7.44
N LEU A 144 -4.61 3.21 -7.66
CA LEU A 144 -3.79 2.55 -6.65
C LEU A 144 -2.33 2.99 -6.84
N PHE A 145 -1.76 3.65 -5.83
CA PHE A 145 -0.34 3.97 -5.77
C PHE A 145 0.34 3.07 -4.74
N LYS A 146 0.91 1.95 -5.22
CA LYS A 146 1.70 1.04 -4.39
C LYS A 146 3.15 1.52 -4.29
N VAL A 147 3.69 1.54 -3.07
CA VAL A 147 5.11 1.78 -2.78
C VAL A 147 5.60 0.84 -1.67
N GLU A 148 6.91 0.74 -1.49
CA GLU A 148 7.53 0.02 -0.36
C GLU A 148 7.82 0.98 0.81
N ASP A 149 8.05 0.44 2.01
CA ASP A 149 8.25 1.22 3.24
C ASP A 149 9.61 1.94 3.38
N ASP A 150 10.51 1.75 2.42
CA ASP A 150 11.82 2.41 2.32
C ASP A 150 11.83 3.56 1.27
N MET A 151 10.65 3.95 0.77
CA MET A 151 10.49 4.97 -0.25
C MET A 151 9.98 6.29 0.31
N TYR A 152 10.42 7.40 -0.29
CA TYR A 152 9.82 8.72 -0.06
C TYR A 152 8.85 9.06 -1.19
N VAL A 153 7.68 9.61 -0.83
CA VAL A 153 6.64 10.02 -1.77
C VAL A 153 6.35 11.51 -1.65
N ASN A 154 6.46 12.24 -2.77
CA ASN A 154 5.95 13.59 -2.85
C ASN A 154 4.42 13.57 -3.08
N VAL A 155 3.66 13.56 -2.00
CA VAL A 155 2.20 13.41 -2.02
C VAL A 155 1.49 14.53 -2.79
N HIS A 156 2.02 15.76 -2.77
CA HIS A 156 1.44 16.88 -3.53
C HIS A 156 1.55 16.63 -5.03
N LYS A 157 2.74 16.23 -5.52
CA LYS A 157 2.92 15.91 -6.93
C LYS A 157 2.05 14.74 -7.37
N LEU A 158 1.93 13.70 -6.53
CA LEU A 158 1.01 12.58 -6.79
C LEU A 158 -0.45 13.06 -6.92
N ALA A 159 -0.89 13.97 -6.03
CA ALA A 159 -2.24 14.48 -6.08
C ALA A 159 -2.53 15.30 -7.35
N TYR A 160 -1.59 16.15 -7.76
CA TYR A 160 -1.71 16.91 -9.01
C TYR A 160 -1.68 16.00 -10.24
N TYR A 161 -0.82 14.99 -10.25
CA TYR A 161 -0.80 13.96 -11.30
C TYR A 161 -2.17 13.29 -11.45
N VAL A 162 -2.75 12.82 -10.34
CA VAL A 162 -4.07 12.16 -10.38
C VAL A 162 -5.13 13.14 -10.87
N ARG A 163 -5.17 14.38 -10.35
CA ARG A 163 -6.09 15.42 -10.82
C ARG A 163 -5.98 15.66 -12.34
N ASP A 164 -4.76 15.79 -12.85
CA ASP A 164 -4.51 16.15 -14.24
C ASP A 164 -4.87 15.00 -15.19
N PHE A 165 -4.71 13.74 -14.76
CA PHE A 165 -5.22 12.60 -15.52
C PHE A 165 -6.72 12.70 -15.81
N TYR A 166 -7.53 13.11 -14.83
CA TYR A 166 -8.97 13.32 -15.04
C TYR A 166 -9.29 14.51 -15.93
N GLN A 167 -8.44 15.55 -15.93
CA GLN A 167 -8.69 16.75 -16.70
C GLN A 167 -8.28 16.60 -18.17
N PHE A 168 -7.22 15.84 -18.45
CA PHE A 168 -6.58 15.83 -19.77
C PHE A 168 -6.48 14.43 -20.44
N GLY A 169 -6.81 13.34 -19.74
CA GLY A 169 -6.79 11.97 -20.28
C GLY A 169 -5.38 11.42 -20.58
N ASN A 170 -5.31 10.30 -21.34
CA ASN A 170 -4.09 9.54 -21.68
C ASN A 170 -3.05 10.28 -22.56
N ASN A 171 -3.24 11.57 -22.87
CA ASN A 171 -2.31 12.37 -23.67
C ASN A 171 -1.16 12.97 -22.85
N ALA A 172 -1.16 12.80 -21.53
CA ALA A 172 -0.06 13.20 -20.67
C ALA A 172 1.01 12.09 -20.63
N ASN A 173 2.25 12.41 -21.02
CA ASN A 173 3.43 11.59 -20.69
C ASN A 173 3.63 11.62 -19.17
N MET A 174 2.97 10.69 -18.50
CA MET A 174 2.85 10.68 -17.05
C MET A 174 3.71 9.57 -16.47
N ALA A 175 4.85 9.95 -15.89
CA ALA A 175 5.71 9.05 -15.13
C ALA A 175 5.62 9.41 -13.65
N ILE A 176 5.28 8.43 -12.81
CA ILE A 176 5.39 8.57 -11.36
C ILE A 176 6.76 8.05 -10.93
N TYR A 177 7.60 8.97 -10.43
CA TYR A 177 8.91 8.63 -9.90
C TYR A 177 8.81 8.44 -8.39
N SER A 178 9.19 7.26 -7.91
CA SER A 178 9.46 6.99 -6.50
C SER A 178 10.97 6.80 -6.31
N GLN A 179 11.51 7.35 -5.22
CA GLN A 179 12.93 7.22 -4.90
C GLN A 179 13.07 6.35 -3.65
N LYS A 180 13.90 5.31 -3.75
CA LYS A 180 14.37 4.56 -2.59
C LYS A 180 15.32 5.45 -1.80
N VAL A 181 15.05 5.67 -0.52
CA VAL A 181 15.92 6.48 0.32
C VAL A 181 17.10 5.62 0.76
N ASP A 182 18.30 5.96 0.31
CA ASP A 182 19.53 5.28 0.73
C ASP A 182 20.02 5.85 2.07
N GLU A 183 19.95 5.04 3.12
CA GLU A 183 20.37 5.45 4.47
C GLU A 183 21.89 5.70 4.60
N SER A 184 22.70 5.22 3.64
CA SER A 184 24.16 5.45 3.65
C SER A 184 24.56 6.92 3.44
N ILE A 185 23.73 7.69 2.75
CA ILE A 185 23.98 9.11 2.44
C ILE A 185 23.89 9.98 3.72
N ASN A 186 23.06 9.58 4.70
CA ASN A 186 22.92 10.30 5.97
C ASN A 186 24.10 10.07 6.93
N GLN A 187 24.89 9.00 6.75
CA GLN A 187 26.10 8.77 7.55
C GLN A 187 27.30 9.62 7.08
N GLN A 188 27.41 9.90 5.79
CA GLN A 188 28.46 10.79 5.26
C GLN A 188 28.27 12.25 5.72
N ASN A 189 27.04 12.74 5.76
CA ASN A 189 26.76 14.10 6.23
C ASN A 189 26.98 14.28 7.75
N LYS A 190 26.81 13.23 8.56
CA LYS A 190 27.17 13.26 10.00
C LYS A 190 28.68 13.26 10.26
N ARG A 191 29.50 12.71 9.35
CA ARG A 191 30.96 12.73 9.50
C ARG A 191 31.59 14.07 9.09
N SER A 192 30.94 14.87 8.24
CA SER A 192 31.45 16.20 7.85
C SER A 192 31.12 17.33 8.83
N MET A 193 30.22 17.09 9.80
CA MET A 193 29.92 18.04 10.89
C MET A 193 30.77 17.83 12.16
N HIS A 194 31.67 16.84 12.15
CA HIS A 194 32.58 16.52 13.24
C HIS A 194 34.06 16.46 12.79
N ALA A 195 34.39 17.16 11.69
CA ALA A 195 35.76 17.40 11.25
C ALA A 195 36.03 18.90 11.20
#